data_AF-O26318-F1
#
_entry.id   AF-O26318-F1
#
_cell.length_a   1.000
_cell.length_b   1.000
_cell.length_c   1.000
_cell.angle_alpha   90.00
_cell.angle_beta   90.00
_cell.angle_gamma   90.00
#
_symmetry.space_group_name_H-M   'P 1'
#
loop_
_entity.id
_entity.type
_entity.pdbx_description
1 polymer ?
#
loop_
_entity_poly.entity_id
_entity_poly.type
_entity_poly.pdbx_seq_one_letter_code
_entity_poly.pdbx_strand_id
1 'polypeptide(L)' 'MAVVGEMVQVDSLPKTRSGKIMRRILRAREEGEDLGDTSTLEE' A
#
# COMPACT_ATOMS: atom_id res chain seq x y z
N MET A 1 -14.86 17.30 -10.77
CA MET A 1 -14.06 17.73 -9.61
C MET A 1 -13.77 16.49 -8.77
N ALA A 2 -12.52 16.21 -8.43
CA ALA A 2 -12.18 15.08 -7.55
C ALA A 2 -12.19 15.55 -6.09
N VAL A 3 -12.69 14.71 -5.18
CA VAL A 3 -12.70 14.96 -3.73
C VAL A 3 -11.92 13.84 -3.05
N VAL A 4 -11.01 14.20 -2.16
CA VAL A 4 -10.22 13.25 -1.36
C VAL A 4 -11.04 12.84 -0.14
N GLY A 5 -11.16 11.55 0.12
CA GLY A 5 -11.92 11.01 1.26
C GLY A 5 -11.14 11.11 2.57
N GLU A 6 -9.94 10.52 2.62
CA GLU A 6 -9.11 10.44 3.83
C GLU A 6 -7.62 10.63 3.50
N MET A 7 -6.84 11.09 4.48
CA MET A 7 -5.38 11.17 4.43
C MET A 7 -4.79 10.58 5.71
N VAL A 8 -3.86 9.63 5.54
CA VAL A 8 -3.11 9.00 6.63
C VAL A 8 -1.62 9.28 6.44
N GLN A 9 -0.96 9.77 7.49
CA GLN A 9 0.48 9.96 7.50
C GLN A 9 1.18 8.69 8.00
N VAL A 10 2.21 8.25 7.25
CA VAL A 10 2.98 7.04 7.53
C VAL A 10 4.47 7.33 7.34
N ASP A 11 5.32 6.60 8.07
CA ASP A 11 6.77 6.75 7.96
C ASP A 11 7.32 6.20 6.64
N SER A 12 6.70 5.15 6.11
CA SER A 12 7.10 4.49 4.87
C SER A 12 5.91 3.92 4.09
N LEU A 13 6.10 3.78 2.78
CA LEU A 13 5.14 3.11 1.90
C LEU A 13 5.62 1.68 1.60
N PRO A 14 4.69 0.71 1.46
CA PRO A 14 5.05 -0.64 1.04
C PRO A 14 5.60 -0.60 -0.39
N LYS A 15 6.84 -1.06 -0.55
CA LYS A 15 7.55 -1.05 -1.82
C LYS A 15 8.20 -2.41 -2.08
N THR A 16 8.34 -2.78 -3.35
CA THR A 16 9.13 -3.95 -3.76
C THR A 16 10.61 -3.64 -3.66
N ARG A 17 11.52 -4.61 -3.51
CA ARG A 17 13.00 -4.45 -3.55
C ARG A 17 13.59 -3.59 -4.70
N SER A 18 12.83 -3.30 -5.76
CA SER A 18 13.17 -2.35 -6.82
C SER A 18 12.68 -0.90 -6.59
N GLY A 19 12.11 -0.58 -5.43
CA GLY A 19 11.55 0.71 -5.03
C GLY A 19 10.11 1.01 -5.49
N LYS A 20 9.45 0.10 -6.22
CA LYS A 20 8.08 0.32 -6.73
C LYS A 20 7.03 0.20 -5.62
N ILE A 21 6.15 1.20 -5.49
CA ILE A 21 5.05 1.20 -4.52
C ILE A 21 4.04 0.08 -4.85
N MET A 22 3.72 -0.76 -3.88
CA MET A 22 2.75 -1.84 -4.01
C MET A 22 1.33 -1.35 -3.67
N ARG A 23 0.70 -0.61 -4.59
CA ARG A 23 -0.64 -0.04 -4.39
C ARG A 23 -1.73 -1.07 -4.07
N ARG A 24 -1.56 -2.33 -4.50
CA ARG A 24 -2.51 -3.42 -4.16
C ARG A 24 -2.58 -3.69 -2.66
N ILE A 25 -1.44 -3.61 -1.95
CA ILE A 25 -1.39 -3.81 -0.49
C ILE A 25 -2.09 -2.65 0.20
N LEU A 26 -1.89 -1.42 -0.28
CA LEU A 26 -2.61 -0.26 0.23
C LEU A 26 -4.12 -0.44 0.06
N ARG A 27 -4.58 -0.87 -1.12
CA ARG A 27 -6.01 -1.11 -1.36
C ARG A 27 -6.58 -2.21 -0.45
N ALA A 28 -5.92 -3.37 -0.38
CA ALA A 28 -6.37 -4.49 0.46
C ALA A 28 -6.46 -4.08 1.94
N ARG A 29 -5.51 -3.25 2.43
CA ARG A 29 -5.57 -2.70 3.78
C ARG A 29 -6.80 -1.82 4.02
N GLU A 30 -7.11 -0.92 3.10
CA GLU A 30 -8.29 -0.03 3.20
C GLU A 30 -9.60 -0.82 3.12
N GLU A 31 -9.63 -1.87 2.29
CA GLU A 31 -10.82 -2.72 2.07
C GLU A 31 -10.95 -3.85 3.13
N GLY A 32 -9.93 -4.04 3.98
CA GLY A 32 -9.90 -5.11 4.99
C GLY A 32 -9.73 -6.52 4.39
N GLU A 33 -9.18 -6.60 3.17
CA GLU A 33 -8.96 -7.84 2.43
C GLU A 33 -7.60 -8.49 2.73
N ASP A 34 -7.43 -9.74 2.30
CA ASP A 34 -6.15 -10.45 2.40
C ASP A 34 -5.08 -9.79 1.50
N LEU A 35 -3.87 -9.61 2.04
CA LEU A 35 -2.78 -8.93 1.34
C LEU A 35 -2.17 -9.79 0.20
N GLY A 36 -2.43 -11.09 0.19
CA GLY A 36 -1.80 -12.06 -0.69
C GLY A 36 -0.29 -12.17 -0.46
N ASP A 37 0.45 -12.52 -1.52
CA ASP A 37 1.89 -12.75 -1.43
C ASP A 37 2.68 -11.45 -1.20
N THR A 38 3.35 -11.31 -0.06
CA THR A 38 4.16 -10.12 0.29
C THR A 38 5.67 -10.35 0.16
N SER A 39 6.11 -11.48 -0.40
CA SER A 39 7.53 -11.91 -0.44
C SER A 39 8.50 -10.94 -1.12
N THR A 40 7.99 -10.01 -1.94
CA THR A 40 8.79 -9.02 -2.66
C THR A 40 8.95 -7.69 -1.95
N LEU A 41 8.30 -7.50 -0.79
CA LEU A 41 8.46 -6.30 0.03
C LEU A 41 9.94 -6.13 0.43
N GLU A 42 10.39 -4.89 0.38
CA GLU A 42 11.61 -4.46 1.08
C GLU A 42 11.32 -4.37 2.59
N GLU A 43 12.32 -4.67 3.44
CA GLU A 43 12.27 -4.44 4.88
C GLU A 43 12.16 -2.94 5.21
#